data_AF-A0A345BXK5-F1
#
_entry.id   AF-A0A345BXK5-F1
#
_cell.length_a   1.000
_cell.length_b   1.000
_cell.length_c   1.000
_cell.angle_alpha   90.00
_cell.angle_beta   90.00
_cell.angle_gamma   90.00
#
_symmetry.space_group_name_H-M   'P 1'
#
loop_
_entity.id
_entity.type
_entity.pdbx_description
1 polymer ?
#
loop_
_entity_poly.entity_id
_entity_poly.type
_entity_poly.pdbx_seq_one_letter_code
_entity_poly.pdbx_strand_id
1 'polypeptide(L)' 'MRINVRRGDKIGLISPSTPAPVKFPERYQRGKAYLERMGLEVIEGSCTYREQSYRSAPIHDRAEEINEFN' A
#
# COMPACT_ATOMS: atom_id res chain seq x y z
N MET A 1 -22.44 7.33 8.77
CA MET A 1 -21.77 8.34 7.92
C MET A 1 -21.24 7.63 6.69
N ARG A 2 -21.56 8.08 5.46
CA ARG A 2 -21.06 7.48 4.22
C ARG A 2 -19.94 8.37 3.69
N ILE A 3 -18.72 7.86 3.66
CA ILE A 3 -17.60 8.55 3.02
C ILE A 3 -17.58 8.10 1.56
N ASN A 4 -17.65 9.06 0.63
CA ASN A 4 -17.49 8.81 -0.79
C ASN A 4 -16.08 9.23 -1.18
N VAL A 5 -15.37 8.35 -1.88
CA VAL A 5 -14.05 8.62 -2.46
C VAL A 5 -14.21 9.62 -3.61
N ARG A 6 -13.35 10.63 -3.64
CA ARG A 6 -13.32 11.70 -4.64
C ARG A 6 -11.92 11.85 -5.23
N ARG A 7 -11.85 12.54 -6.36
CA ARG A 7 -10.56 12.97 -6.93
C ARG A 7 -9.86 13.90 -5.93
N GLY A 8 -8.56 13.71 -5.74
CA GLY A 8 -7.75 14.38 -4.74
C GLY A 8 -7.68 13.67 -3.39
N ASP A 9 -8.54 12.67 -3.14
CA ASP A 9 -8.44 11.88 -1.91
C ASP A 9 -7.16 11.03 -1.91
N LYS A 10 -6.62 10.81 -0.71
CA LYS A 10 -5.46 9.96 -0.49
C LYS A 10 -5.89 8.50 -0.29
N ILE A 11 -5.13 7.57 -0.84
CA ILE A 11 -5.27 6.13 -0.60
C ILE A 11 -3.95 5.55 -0.09
N GLY A 12 -3.97 5.02 1.13
CA GLY A 12 -2.85 4.31 1.72
C GLY A 12 -2.77 2.87 1.21
N LEU A 13 -1.58 2.43 0.80
CA LEU A 13 -1.30 1.04 0.44
C LEU A 13 -0.40 0.40 1.49
N ILE A 14 -0.83 -0.75 1.99
CA ILE A 14 -0.11 -1.51 3.03
C ILE A 14 0.21 -2.93 2.54
N SER A 15 1.24 -3.56 3.11
CA SER A 15 1.66 -4.93 2.82
C SER A 15 1.58 -5.80 4.09
N PRO A 16 0.38 -6.21 4.54
CA PRO A 16 0.18 -6.86 5.83
C PRO A 16 0.59 -8.34 5.85
N SER A 17 0.99 -8.93 4.73
CA SER A 17 1.40 -10.34 4.63
C SER A 17 2.44 -10.51 3.52
N THR A 18 2.09 -11.04 2.35
CA THR A 18 3.00 -11.26 1.22
C THR A 18 3.61 -9.94 0.71
N PRO A 19 4.93 -9.88 0.41
CA PRO A 19 5.58 -8.71 -0.17
C PRO A 19 5.29 -8.62 -1.68
N ALA A 20 4.01 -8.39 -2.02
CA ALA A 20 3.54 -8.35 -3.39
C ALA A 20 4.23 -7.27 -4.26
N PRO A 21 4.57 -6.07 -3.75
CA PRO A 21 5.28 -5.06 -4.54
C PRO A 21 6.68 -5.52 -4.96
N VAL A 22 7.36 -6.32 -4.13
CA VAL A 22 8.68 -6.91 -4.41
C VAL A 22 8.56 -8.10 -5.38
N LYS A 23 7.60 -9.00 -5.13
CA LYS A 23 7.45 -10.24 -5.93
C LYS A 23 6.81 -10.01 -7.31
N PHE A 24 5.97 -8.99 -7.43
CA PHE A 24 5.20 -8.71 -8.66
C PHE A 24 5.24 -7.21 -9.03
N PRO A 25 6.45 -6.65 -9.26
CA PRO A 25 6.64 -5.21 -9.37
C PRO A 25 5.85 -4.60 -10.53
N GLU A 26 5.81 -5.26 -11.70
CA GLU A 26 5.06 -4.75 -12.86
C GLU A 26 3.55 -4.65 -12.60
N ARG A 27 2.99 -5.63 -11.87
CA ARG A 27 1.57 -5.62 -11.51
C ARG A 27 1.27 -4.54 -10.49
N TYR A 28 2.16 -4.38 -9.50
CA TYR A 28 2.06 -3.36 -8.49
C TYR A 28 2.09 -1.96 -9.11
N GLN A 29 3.10 -1.66 -9.93
CA GLN A 29 3.25 -0.36 -10.58
C GLN A 29 2.07 -0.04 -11.51
N ARG A 30 1.56 -1.02 -12.26
CA ARG A 30 0.37 -0.82 -13.09
C ARG A 30 -0.87 -0.48 -12.26
N GLY A 31 -1.05 -1.13 -11.11
CA GLY A 31 -2.14 -0.86 -10.17
C GLY A 31 -2.05 0.53 -9.53
N LYS A 32 -0.86 0.89 -9.04
CA LYS A 32 -0.57 2.23 -8.50
C LYS A 32 -0.87 3.31 -9.53
N ALA A 33 -0.33 3.18 -10.74
CA ALA A 33 -0.57 4.13 -11.82
C ALA A 33 -2.06 4.23 -12.23
N TYR A 34 -2.83 3.15 -12.07
CA TYR A 34 -4.27 3.18 -12.33
C TYR A 34 -5.02 4.05 -11.30
N LEU A 35 -4.70 3.92 -10.01
CA LEU A 35 -5.27 4.75 -8.94
C LEU A 35 -4.91 6.24 -9.13
N GLU A 36 -3.65 6.52 -9.48
CA GLU A 36 -3.19 7.88 -9.79
C GLU A 36 -3.97 8.48 -10.98
N ARG A 37 -4.20 7.71 -12.05
CA ARG A 37 -5.02 8.15 -13.20
C ARG A 37 -6.49 8.40 -12.84
N MET A 38 -7.03 7.66 -11.87
CA MET A 38 -8.37 7.94 -11.31
C MET A 38 -8.42 9.28 -10.56
N GLY A 39 -7.26 9.88 -10.26
CA GLY A 39 -7.11 11.15 -9.57
C GLY A 39 -6.92 10.98 -8.06
N LEU A 40 -6.50 9.81 -7.58
CA LEU A 40 -6.18 9.58 -6.17
C LEU A 40 -4.69 9.84 -5.92
N GLU A 41 -4.35 10.36 -4.75
CA GLU A 41 -2.97 10.45 -4.28
C GLU A 41 -2.62 9.13 -3.57
N VAL A 42 -1.70 8.35 -4.15
CA VAL A 42 -1.31 7.06 -3.58
C VAL A 42 -0.16 7.25 -2.60
N ILE A 43 -0.37 6.83 -1.35
CA ILE A 43 0.65 6.84 -0.30
C ILE A 43 1.07 5.41 0.00
N GLU A 44 2.36 5.12 -0.15
CA GLU A 44 2.92 3.79 0.10
C GLU A 44 3.37 3.68 1.55
N GLY A 45 2.93 2.63 2.25
CA GLY A 45 3.32 2.36 3.62
C GLY A 45 4.78 1.95 3.75
N SER A 46 5.32 2.05 4.98
CA SER A 46 6.73 1.78 5.29
C SER A 46 7.22 0.36 4.96
N CYS A 47 6.33 -0.62 4.78
CA CYS A 47 6.68 -1.99 4.42
C CYS A 47 6.52 -2.34 2.94
N THR A 48 6.12 -1.39 2.10
CA THR A 48 5.82 -1.60 0.67
C THR A 48 6.92 -2.37 -0.08
N TYR A 49 8.18 -1.96 0.07
CA TYR A 49 9.32 -2.56 -0.66
C TYR A 49 10.16 -3.51 0.19
N ARG A 50 9.65 -3.95 1.35
CA ARG A 50 10.35 -4.86 2.27
C ARG A 50 10.01 -6.32 1.97
N GLU A 51 10.97 -7.21 2.21
CA GLU A 51 10.77 -8.67 2.14
C GLU A 51 11.46 -9.36 3.32
N GLN A 52 10.73 -10.29 3.93
CA GLN A 52 11.19 -11.21 4.97
C GLN A 52 10.65 -12.61 4.64
N SER A 53 11.35 -13.33 3.75
CA SER A 53 10.96 -14.67 3.28
C SER A 53 9.55 -14.67 2.66
N TYR A 54 8.58 -15.35 3.27
CA TYR A 54 7.21 -15.42 2.76
C TYR A 54 6.38 -14.16 3.02
N ARG A 55 6.82 -13.26 3.92
CA ARG A 55 6.11 -12.06 4.37
C ARG A 55 6.89 -10.77 4.10
N SER A 56 6.27 -9.60 4.25
CA SER A 56 6.88 -8.28 4.00
C SER A 56 7.83 -7.83 5.12
N ALA A 57 7.41 -7.97 6.38
CA ALA A 57 8.15 -7.51 7.54
C ALA A 57 7.75 -8.26 8.83
N PRO A 58 8.49 -8.07 9.95
CA PRO A 58 8.08 -8.54 11.28
C PRO A 58 6.66 -8.11 11.67
N ILE A 59 6.04 -8.81 12.63
CA ILE A 59 4.66 -8.53 13.06
C ILE A 59 4.50 -7.09 13.55
N HIS A 60 5.44 -6.61 14.38
CA HIS A 60 5.47 -5.25 14.89
C HIS A 60 5.45 -4.22 13.74
N ASP A 61 6.38 -4.32 12.81
CA ASP A 61 6.51 -3.35 11.72
C ASP A 61 5.30 -3.31 10.79
N ARG A 62 4.64 -4.46 10.55
CA ARG A 62 3.39 -4.48 9.76
C ARG A 62 2.20 -3.87 10.52
N ALA A 63 2.21 -3.94 11.85
CA ALA A 63 1.21 -3.23 12.66
C ALA A 63 1.48 -1.72 12.63
N GLU A 64 2.74 -1.31 12.72
CA GLU A 64 3.13 0.10 12.60
C GLU A 64 2.78 0.68 11.22
N GLU A 65 3.00 -0.06 10.12
CA GLU A 65 2.59 0.37 8.78
C GLU A 65 1.08 0.67 8.69
N ILE A 66 0.23 -0.08 9.39
CA ILE A 66 -1.21 0.19 9.44
C ILE A 66 -1.47 1.47 10.24
N ASN A 67 -0.77 1.63 11.37
CA ASN A 67 -0.94 2.77 12.26
C ASN A 67 -0.48 4.11 11.65
N GLU A 68 0.39 4.09 10.64
CA GLU A 68 0.77 5.28 9.84
C GLU A 68 -0.42 5.96 9.14
N PHE A 69 -1.54 5.26 8.96
CA PHE A 69 -2.73 5.72 8.24
C PHE A 69 -3.98 5.93 9.12
N ASN A 70 -3.82 5.92 10.45
CA ASN A 70 -4.91 6.19 11.40
C ASN A 70 -5.19 7.69 11.62
#